data_AF-A0A9P7HXR8-F1
#
_entry.id   AF-A0A9P7HXR8-F1
#
_cell.length_a   1.000
_cell.length_b   1.000
_cell.length_c   1.000
_cell.angle_alpha   90.00
_cell.angle_beta   90.00
_cell.angle_gamma   90.00
#
_symmetry.space_group_name_H-M   'P 1'
#
loop_
_entity.id
_entity.type
_entity.pdbx_description
1 polymer ?
#
loop_
_entity_poly.entity_id
_entity_poly.type
_entity_poly.pdbx_seq_one_letter_code
_entity_poly.pdbx_strand_id
1 'polypeptide(L)'
;MPSGYKHGDTPKKAMVRGTISYLESQGLPVNKSAIFRHFDLSRSQGYAALSVPASKRNDPEWEETRGRPLKISEEDQQKMEKILWNDAYVNVNLNWHGLAKEAGVEVDVNPRTLHRTMGTLGYRRCLGCPRIWVHKKAREKRVEYARRMLEAYPHSQDWRAIRFSIELHFGFGLDGKMRLIPRPGERFCETCSTTPEAEWPRDLRKAHAWVAVGYGFKSEAVFYEDSTSPNCTGVMTMQEYKDHILEKTVKPWITTTGPQSFILEEDCEAFAHGAASKVNLVQQWKDEHGLRYYYNCGDSPDLNPLDSLWPSRKQWNLDAPKDWEDETLQKMVKDVWAGFDMERVNMWVDFMPQRLQQVIDSEGTLVPW
;
A
#
# COMPACT_ATOMS: atom_id res chain seq x y z
N MET A 1 -17.91 -29.38 5.78
CA MET A 1 -16.96 -29.35 4.65
C MET A 1 -17.38 -28.21 3.72
N PRO A 2 -16.76 -27.02 3.78
CA PRO A 2 -17.10 -25.96 2.84
C PRO A 2 -16.46 -26.30 1.48
N SER A 3 -17.28 -26.35 0.43
CA SER A 3 -16.82 -26.55 -0.94
C SER A 3 -15.95 -25.37 -1.35
N GLY A 4 -14.66 -25.65 -1.56
CA GLY A 4 -13.69 -24.69 -2.06
C GLY A 4 -14.15 -24.02 -3.35
N TYR A 5 -13.86 -22.73 -3.44
CA TYR A 5 -13.85 -21.97 -4.68
C TYR A 5 -13.00 -22.72 -5.72
N LYS A 6 -13.63 -23.25 -6.77
CA LYS A 6 -12.93 -23.95 -7.86
C LYS A 6 -12.44 -22.92 -8.88
N HIS A 7 -11.16 -22.56 -8.82
CA HIS A 7 -10.41 -22.00 -9.94
C HIS A 7 -10.21 -23.06 -11.05
N GLY A 8 -11.31 -23.58 -11.62
CA GLY A 8 -11.29 -24.70 -12.58
C GLY A 8 -11.99 -24.44 -13.91
N ASP A 9 -12.62 -23.28 -14.08
CA ASP A 9 -13.51 -23.03 -15.23
C ASP A 9 -12.77 -22.51 -16.47
N THR A 10 -11.60 -21.89 -16.29
CA THR A 10 -10.83 -21.26 -17.39
C THR A 10 -10.15 -22.27 -18.33
N PRO A 11 -9.49 -23.34 -17.84
CA PRO A 11 -8.81 -24.30 -18.71
C PRO A 11 -9.78 -25.07 -19.62
N LYS A 12 -10.92 -25.53 -19.08
CA LYS A 12 -11.93 -26.27 -19.84
C LYS A 12 -12.60 -25.42 -20.93
N LYS A 13 -12.87 -24.14 -20.63
CA LYS A 13 -13.42 -23.18 -21.62
C LYS A 13 -12.43 -22.92 -22.76
N ALA A 14 -11.14 -22.78 -22.45
CA ALA A 14 -10.09 -22.63 -23.45
C ALA A 14 -9.94 -23.89 -24.33
N MET A 15 -9.98 -25.08 -23.74
CA MET A 15 -9.93 -26.35 -24.49
C MET A 15 -11.11 -26.49 -25.46
N VAL A 16 -12.34 -26.17 -25.03
CA VAL A 16 -13.52 -26.19 -25.91
C VAL A 16 -13.38 -25.23 -27.09
N ARG A 17 -12.92 -24.00 -26.84
CA ARG A 17 -12.68 -23.01 -27.90
C ARG A 17 -11.58 -23.47 -28.86
N GLY A 18 -10.47 -23.99 -28.34
CA GLY A 18 -9.36 -24.49 -29.13
C GLY A 18 -9.74 -25.69 -30.00
N THR A 19 -10.47 -26.67 -29.45
CA THR A 19 -10.94 -27.83 -30.21
C THR A 19 -11.90 -27.44 -31.34
N ILE A 20 -12.83 -26.51 -31.07
CA ILE A 20 -13.75 -26.02 -32.11
C ILE A 20 -12.97 -25.27 -33.19
N SER A 21 -12.10 -24.34 -32.81
CA SER A 21 -11.27 -23.58 -33.76
C SER A 21 -10.38 -24.48 -34.61
N TYR A 22 -9.80 -25.54 -34.03
CA TYR A 22 -8.99 -26.52 -34.75
C TYR A 22 -9.83 -27.28 -35.78
N LEU A 23 -10.97 -27.86 -35.38
CA LEU A 23 -11.83 -28.62 -36.29
C LEU A 23 -12.35 -27.76 -37.44
N GLU A 24 -12.72 -26.50 -37.16
CA GLU A 24 -13.12 -25.53 -38.19
C GLU A 24 -11.96 -25.23 -39.15
N SER A 25 -10.75 -25.01 -38.63
CA SER A 25 -9.55 -24.74 -39.47
C SER A 25 -9.18 -25.90 -40.40
N GLN A 26 -9.48 -27.14 -40.00
CA GLN A 26 -9.21 -28.34 -40.78
C GLN A 26 -10.39 -28.73 -41.70
N GLY A 27 -11.46 -27.92 -41.74
CA GLY A 27 -12.66 -28.21 -42.52
C GLY A 27 -13.45 -29.43 -42.04
N LEU A 28 -13.25 -29.85 -40.79
CA LEU A 28 -13.90 -31.02 -40.21
C LEU A 28 -15.27 -30.67 -39.63
N PRO A 29 -16.25 -31.60 -39.66
CA PRO A 29 -17.58 -31.35 -39.12
C PRO A 29 -17.55 -31.12 -37.61
N VAL A 30 -18.15 -30.02 -37.15
CA VAL A 30 -18.16 -29.61 -35.73
C VAL A 30 -19.46 -30.04 -35.06
N ASN A 31 -19.38 -30.98 -34.12
CA ASN A 31 -20.50 -31.32 -33.23
C ASN A 31 -20.28 -30.73 -31.82
N LYS A 32 -20.77 -29.50 -31.61
CA LYS A 32 -20.60 -28.76 -30.35
C LYS A 32 -21.10 -29.55 -29.13
N SER A 33 -22.22 -30.26 -29.25
CA SER A 33 -22.78 -31.07 -28.16
C SER A 33 -21.91 -32.28 -27.79
N ALA A 34 -21.19 -32.86 -28.75
CA ALA A 34 -20.23 -33.93 -28.48
C ALA A 34 -18.96 -33.37 -27.81
N ILE A 35 -18.48 -32.22 -28.28
CA ILE A 35 -17.30 -31.54 -27.72
C ILE A 35 -17.56 -31.11 -26.27
N PHE A 36 -18.73 -30.56 -25.96
CA PHE A 36 -19.07 -30.18 -24.58
C PHE A 36 -19.08 -31.39 -23.66
N ARG A 37 -19.68 -32.50 -24.09
CA ARG A 37 -19.68 -33.76 -23.33
C ARG A 37 -18.27 -34.33 -23.15
N HIS A 38 -17.41 -34.20 -24.15
CA HIS A 38 -16.02 -34.66 -24.08
C HIS A 38 -15.22 -33.94 -22.97
N PHE A 39 -15.54 -32.68 -22.67
CA PHE A 39 -14.89 -31.90 -21.62
C PHE A 39 -15.68 -31.83 -20.30
N ASP A 40 -16.69 -32.70 -20.14
CA ASP A 40 -17.62 -32.74 -18.99
C ASP A 40 -18.37 -31.43 -18.75
N LEU A 41 -18.78 -30.74 -19.81
CA LEU A 41 -19.60 -29.55 -19.73
C LEU A 41 -21.05 -29.84 -20.08
N SER A 42 -21.97 -29.27 -19.29
CA SER A 42 -23.38 -29.22 -19.67
C SER A 42 -23.56 -28.38 -20.94
N ARG A 43 -24.69 -28.53 -21.61
CA ARG A 43 -25.00 -27.71 -22.80
C ARG A 43 -24.94 -26.21 -22.49
N SER A 44 -25.46 -25.77 -21.35
CA SER A 44 -25.41 -24.35 -20.94
C SER A 44 -23.98 -23.89 -20.64
N GLN A 45 -23.18 -24.72 -19.96
CA GLN A 45 -21.76 -24.42 -19.68
C GLN A 45 -20.93 -24.35 -20.96
N GLY A 46 -21.18 -25.25 -21.93
CA GLY A 46 -20.51 -25.25 -23.22
C GLY A 46 -20.83 -24.01 -24.06
N TYR A 47 -22.09 -23.57 -24.12
CA TYR A 47 -22.44 -22.33 -24.80
C TYR A 47 -21.92 -21.08 -24.06
N ALA A 48 -21.92 -21.08 -22.73
CA ALA A 48 -21.27 -20.03 -21.94
C ALA A 48 -19.73 -20.00 -22.13
N ALA A 49 -19.12 -21.15 -22.44
CA ALA A 49 -17.71 -21.23 -22.82
C ALA A 49 -17.46 -20.56 -24.18
N LEU A 50 -18.42 -20.62 -25.12
CA LEU A 50 -18.28 -20.01 -26.44
C LEU A 50 -18.63 -18.52 -26.46
N SER A 51 -19.42 -18.03 -25.51
CA SER A 51 -19.66 -16.59 -25.39
C SER A 51 -18.37 -15.83 -25.02
N VAL A 52 -18.10 -14.73 -25.73
CA VAL A 52 -17.13 -13.72 -25.31
C VAL A 52 -17.50 -13.31 -23.88
N PRO A 53 -16.55 -13.09 -22.95
CA PRO A 53 -16.89 -12.66 -21.60
C PRO A 53 -17.80 -11.43 -21.69
N ALA A 54 -19.05 -11.56 -21.23
CA ALA A 54 -19.99 -10.44 -21.19
C ALA A 54 -19.51 -9.32 -20.24
N SER A 55 -18.58 -9.67 -19.35
CA SER A 55 -18.00 -8.77 -18.37
C SER A 55 -16.79 -8.05 -18.97
N LYS A 56 -16.97 -6.75 -19.22
CA LYS A 56 -15.88 -5.80 -19.46
C LYS A 56 -15.03 -5.50 -18.21
N ARG A 57 -15.21 -6.20 -17.07
CA ARG A 57 -14.44 -5.95 -15.82
C ARG A 57 -12.92 -5.98 -15.96
N ASN A 58 -12.40 -6.72 -16.94
CA ASN A 58 -10.96 -6.80 -17.20
C ASN A 58 -10.49 -5.81 -18.28
N ASP A 59 -11.43 -5.12 -18.92
CA ASP A 59 -11.17 -4.01 -19.83
C ASP A 59 -10.68 -2.82 -18.99
N PRO A 60 -9.46 -2.30 -19.23
CA PRO A 60 -8.94 -1.17 -18.49
C PRO A 60 -9.83 0.08 -18.59
N GLU A 61 -10.55 0.25 -19.71
CA GLU A 61 -11.43 1.40 -19.93
C GLU A 61 -12.80 1.27 -19.26
N TRP A 62 -13.12 0.11 -18.69
CA TRP A 62 -14.45 -0.13 -18.13
C TRP A 62 -14.59 0.34 -16.68
N GLU A 63 -15.66 1.09 -16.41
CA GLU A 63 -16.02 1.60 -15.07
C GLU A 63 -17.08 0.71 -14.40
N GLU A 64 -16.81 0.26 -13.16
CA GLU A 64 -17.78 -0.49 -12.35
C GLU A 64 -18.81 0.47 -11.78
N THR A 65 -20.00 0.48 -12.35
CA THR A 65 -21.13 1.31 -11.90
C THR A 65 -21.99 0.62 -10.85
N ARG A 66 -21.71 -0.64 -10.51
CA ARG A 66 -22.44 -1.36 -9.46
C ARG A 66 -21.75 -1.17 -8.12
N GLY A 67 -22.49 -0.63 -7.17
CA GLY A 67 -22.05 -0.52 -5.80
C GLY A 67 -23.18 -0.02 -4.91
N ARG A 68 -23.09 -0.35 -3.62
CA ARG A 68 -23.92 0.35 -2.64
C ARG A 68 -23.43 1.80 -2.59
N PRO A 69 -24.31 2.81 -2.65
CA PRO A 69 -23.92 4.20 -2.45
C PRO A 69 -23.12 4.38 -1.16
N LEU A 70 -22.15 5.30 -1.19
CA LEU A 70 -21.36 5.64 -0.01
C LEU A 70 -22.28 6.15 1.10
N LYS A 71 -21.96 5.80 2.35
CA LYS A 71 -22.72 6.25 3.52
C LYS A 71 -22.39 7.69 3.93
N ILE A 72 -21.29 8.23 3.41
CA ILE A 72 -20.81 9.58 3.67
C ILE A 72 -20.59 10.20 2.30
N SER A 73 -21.27 11.32 2.02
CA SER A 73 -21.17 12.00 0.73
C SER A 73 -19.77 12.61 0.53
N GLU A 74 -19.40 12.93 -0.71
CA GLU A 74 -18.15 13.64 -0.99
C GLU A 74 -18.13 15.04 -0.36
N GLU A 75 -19.28 15.73 -0.35
CA GLU A 75 -19.44 17.04 0.29
C GLU A 75 -19.16 16.95 1.80
N ASP A 76 -19.69 15.93 2.46
CA ASP A 76 -19.47 15.73 3.90
C ASP A 76 -18.02 15.35 4.21
N GLN A 77 -17.38 14.57 3.35
CA GLN A 77 -15.95 14.29 3.44
C GLN A 77 -15.13 15.57 3.35
N GLN A 78 -15.45 16.47 2.41
CA GLN A 78 -14.77 17.76 2.27
C GLN A 78 -14.97 18.66 3.50
N LYS A 79 -16.19 18.72 4.06
CA LYS A 79 -16.46 19.46 5.30
C LYS A 79 -15.60 18.96 6.46
N MET A 80 -15.54 17.65 6.66
CA MET A 80 -14.71 17.05 7.71
C MET A 80 -13.21 17.26 7.44
N GLU A 81 -12.77 17.09 6.21
CA GLU A 81 -11.37 17.28 5.83
C GLU A 81 -10.91 18.72 6.08
N LYS A 82 -11.78 19.72 5.83
CA LYS A 82 -11.50 21.14 6.13
C LYS A 82 -11.20 21.40 7.61
N ILE A 83 -11.88 20.72 8.52
CA ILE A 83 -11.60 20.79 9.97
C ILE A 83 -10.18 20.27 10.26
N LEU A 84 -9.76 19.17 9.63
CA LEU A 84 -8.45 18.56 9.83
C LEU A 84 -7.29 19.39 9.25
N TRP A 85 -7.58 20.36 8.39
CA TRP A 85 -6.58 21.31 7.90
C TRP A 85 -6.55 22.61 8.72
N ASN A 86 -7.47 22.80 9.66
CA ASN A 86 -7.64 24.07 10.36
C ASN A 86 -6.82 24.11 11.66
N ASP A 87 -5.96 25.12 11.79
CA ASP A 87 -5.06 25.31 12.93
C ASP A 87 -5.82 25.48 14.26
N ALA A 88 -7.06 25.99 14.22
CA ALA A 88 -7.92 26.09 15.40
C ALA A 88 -8.18 24.74 16.07
N TYR A 89 -8.07 23.63 15.32
CA TYR A 89 -8.33 22.28 15.81
C TYR A 89 -7.05 21.50 16.16
N VAL A 90 -5.85 22.08 15.99
CA VAL A 90 -4.56 21.42 16.29
C VAL A 90 -4.45 20.98 17.74
N ASN A 91 -4.98 21.75 18.68
CA ASN A 91 -4.95 21.45 20.12
C ASN A 91 -6.27 20.85 20.64
N VAL A 92 -7.22 20.57 19.75
CA VAL A 92 -8.51 19.96 20.09
C VAL A 92 -8.40 18.44 19.97
N ASN A 93 -8.92 17.74 20.97
CA ASN A 93 -8.94 16.28 20.99
C ASN A 93 -10.25 15.79 20.36
N LEU A 94 -10.25 15.59 19.04
CA LEU A 94 -11.39 15.10 18.29
C LEU A 94 -11.34 13.57 18.19
N ASN A 95 -12.51 12.95 18.27
CA ASN A 95 -12.72 11.59 17.75
C ASN A 95 -13.54 11.70 16.46
N TRP A 96 -13.74 10.59 15.75
CA TRP A 96 -14.47 10.61 14.47
C TRP A 96 -15.88 11.22 14.54
N HIS A 97 -16.64 10.97 15.61
CA HIS A 97 -17.95 11.59 15.78
C HIS A 97 -17.86 13.08 16.15
N GLY A 98 -16.86 13.45 16.95
CA GLY A 98 -16.55 14.84 17.26
C GLY A 98 -16.20 15.63 15.99
N LEU A 99 -15.38 15.05 15.11
CA LEU A 99 -15.04 15.64 13.81
C LEU A 99 -16.30 15.86 12.96
N ALA A 100 -17.16 14.86 12.84
CA ALA A 100 -18.41 14.98 12.08
C ALA A 100 -19.31 16.09 12.66
N LYS A 101 -19.46 16.12 13.99
CA LYS A 101 -20.24 17.16 14.68
C LYS A 101 -19.69 18.57 14.44
N GLU A 102 -18.38 18.77 14.58
CA GLU A 102 -17.72 20.06 14.34
C GLU A 102 -17.83 20.50 12.87
N ALA A 103 -17.82 19.54 11.95
CA ALA A 103 -18.03 19.79 10.53
C ALA A 103 -19.51 20.07 10.16
N GLY A 104 -20.44 19.99 11.12
CA GLY A 104 -21.87 20.13 10.87
C GLY A 104 -22.46 18.96 10.07
N VAL A 105 -21.82 17.78 10.13
CA VAL A 105 -22.24 16.59 9.39
C VAL A 105 -22.97 15.65 10.35
N GLU A 106 -24.24 15.38 10.05
CA GLU A 106 -24.99 14.33 10.71
C GLU A 106 -24.56 12.96 10.16
N VAL A 107 -23.84 12.20 10.97
CA VAL A 107 -23.38 10.87 10.56
C VAL A 107 -23.83 9.82 11.57
N ASP A 108 -24.85 9.03 11.20
CA ASP A 108 -25.23 7.80 11.90
C ASP A 108 -24.52 6.59 11.26
N VAL A 109 -23.19 6.56 11.38
CA VAL A 109 -22.38 5.43 10.87
C VAL A 109 -21.38 4.96 11.91
N ASN A 110 -21.00 3.69 11.78
CA ASN A 110 -19.96 3.10 12.61
C ASN A 110 -18.63 3.88 12.48
N PRO A 111 -17.88 4.14 13.56
CA PRO A 111 -16.53 4.74 13.52
C PRO A 111 -15.59 4.10 12.50
N ARG A 112 -15.71 2.79 12.27
CA ARG A 112 -14.93 2.06 11.26
C ARG A 112 -15.25 2.51 9.83
N THR A 113 -16.48 2.92 9.56
CA THR A 113 -16.87 3.52 8.28
C THR A 113 -16.24 4.90 8.12
N LEU A 114 -16.22 5.73 9.17
CA LEU A 114 -15.51 7.02 9.16
C LEU A 114 -14.02 6.83 8.91
N HIS A 115 -13.36 5.93 9.64
CA HIS A 115 -11.95 5.59 9.43
C HIS A 115 -11.67 5.08 8.00
N ARG A 116 -12.51 4.19 7.45
CA ARG A 116 -12.34 3.71 6.07
C ARG A 116 -12.48 4.82 5.02
N THR A 117 -13.32 5.81 5.31
CA THR A 117 -13.62 6.90 4.38
C THR A 117 -12.56 8.00 4.47
N MET A 118 -12.28 8.47 5.69
CA MET A 118 -11.37 9.59 5.96
C MET A 118 -9.90 9.17 6.10
N GLY A 119 -9.63 7.86 6.20
CA GLY A 119 -8.30 7.32 6.49
C GLY A 119 -7.96 7.42 7.98
N THR A 120 -6.76 7.92 8.27
CA THR A 120 -6.31 8.16 9.65
C THR A 120 -6.89 9.46 10.21
N LEU A 121 -7.07 9.53 11.53
CA LEU A 121 -7.30 10.79 12.25
C LEU A 121 -5.98 11.36 12.79
N GLY A 122 -4.86 10.63 12.70
CA GLY A 122 -3.61 10.97 13.35
C GLY A 122 -2.90 12.17 12.73
N TYR A 123 -2.93 12.29 11.39
CA TYR A 123 -2.22 13.36 10.69
C TYR A 123 -2.84 13.73 9.34
N ARG A 124 -2.41 14.88 8.82
CA ARG A 124 -2.53 15.27 7.42
C ARG A 124 -1.19 15.78 6.91
N ARG A 125 -0.83 15.36 5.70
CA ARG A 125 0.34 15.87 4.96
C ARG A 125 -0.09 16.24 3.56
N CYS A 126 0.22 17.47 3.14
CA CYS A 126 -0.13 17.90 1.81
C CYS A 126 0.84 17.33 0.77
N LEU A 127 0.32 16.79 -0.33
CA LEU A 127 1.14 16.31 -1.45
C LEU A 127 1.66 17.43 -2.36
N GLY A 128 1.05 18.62 -2.29
CA GLY A 128 1.34 19.75 -3.17
C GLY A 128 2.08 20.92 -2.50
N CYS A 129 2.14 20.97 -1.17
CA CYS A 129 2.83 22.03 -0.43
C CYS A 129 3.30 21.52 0.96
N PRO A 130 4.09 22.31 1.71
CA PRO A 130 4.58 21.91 3.04
C PRO A 130 3.52 21.84 4.15
N ARG A 131 2.23 22.05 3.86
CA ARG A 131 1.17 22.07 4.87
C ARG A 131 1.01 20.70 5.53
N ILE A 132 0.99 20.71 6.85
CA ILE A 132 0.88 19.54 7.71
C ILE A 132 -0.08 19.82 8.86
N TRP A 133 -0.67 18.76 9.41
CA TRP A 133 -1.45 18.81 10.64
C TRP A 133 -1.29 17.49 11.38
N VAL A 134 -1.27 17.54 12.71
CA VAL A 134 -1.18 16.34 13.56
C VAL A 134 -2.17 16.47 14.70
N HIS A 135 -2.97 15.43 14.88
CA HIS A 135 -3.92 15.37 15.97
C HIS A 135 -3.21 15.35 17.33
N LYS A 136 -3.76 16.06 18.32
CA LYS A 136 -3.15 16.19 19.66
C LYS A 136 -2.65 14.87 20.27
N LYS A 137 -3.47 13.81 20.24
CA LYS A 137 -3.07 12.49 20.75
C LYS A 137 -1.93 11.84 19.96
N ALA A 138 -1.86 12.07 18.66
CA ALA A 138 -0.77 11.55 17.84
C ALA A 138 0.53 12.31 18.16
N ARG A 139 0.46 13.63 18.39
CA ARG A 139 1.60 14.42 18.84
C ARG A 139 2.19 13.91 20.16
N GLU A 140 1.34 13.67 21.15
CA GLU A 140 1.76 13.14 22.47
C GLU A 140 2.53 11.82 22.32
N LYS A 141 1.98 10.87 21.54
CA LYS A 141 2.64 9.59 21.22
C LYS A 141 3.97 9.78 20.50
N ARG A 142 4.04 10.71 19.55
CA ARG A 142 5.26 11.02 18.79
C ARG A 142 6.37 11.55 19.70
N VAL A 143 6.05 12.44 20.64
CA VAL A 143 7.02 12.94 21.63
C VAL A 143 7.51 11.82 22.55
N GLU A 144 6.62 10.97 23.03
CA GLU A 144 6.99 9.81 23.85
C GLU A 144 7.90 8.84 23.08
N TYR A 145 7.53 8.52 21.85
CA TYR A 145 8.33 7.70 20.96
C TYR A 145 9.72 8.30 20.72
N ALA A 146 9.79 9.59 20.39
CA ALA A 146 11.04 10.28 20.12
C ALA A 146 11.99 10.27 21.33
N ARG A 147 11.49 10.54 22.54
CA ARG A 147 12.28 10.45 23.78
C ARG A 147 12.84 9.06 23.99
N ARG A 148 12.00 8.02 23.88
CA ARG A 148 12.41 6.62 24.05
C ARG A 148 13.46 6.20 23.02
N MET A 149 13.30 6.61 21.76
CA MET A 149 14.24 6.25 20.70
C MET A 149 15.57 7.00 20.83
N LEU A 150 15.57 8.25 21.31
CA LEU A 150 16.80 8.99 21.61
C LEU A 150 17.53 8.43 22.84
N GLU A 151 16.81 7.91 23.83
CA GLU A 151 17.42 7.20 24.95
C GLU A 151 18.11 5.91 24.49
N ALA A 152 17.48 5.16 23.58
CA ALA A 152 18.03 3.91 23.06
C ALA A 152 19.14 4.10 22.00
N TYR A 153 19.05 5.15 21.17
CA TYR A 153 19.93 5.42 20.03
C TYR A 153 20.31 6.92 19.97
N PRO A 154 21.12 7.42 20.91
CA PRO A 154 21.38 8.86 21.06
C PRO A 154 22.27 9.45 19.94
N HIS A 155 23.08 8.65 19.26
CA HIS A 155 24.06 9.11 18.29
C HIS A 155 23.75 8.62 16.89
N SER A 156 24.12 9.39 15.86
CA SER A 156 23.89 9.05 14.44
C SER A 156 24.37 7.64 14.07
N GLN A 157 25.48 7.20 14.65
CA GLN A 157 26.08 5.89 14.40
C GLN A 157 25.19 4.72 14.88
N ASP A 158 24.41 4.93 15.93
CA ASP A 158 23.50 3.93 16.49
C ASP A 158 22.38 3.57 15.50
N TRP A 159 22.01 4.53 14.65
CA TRP A 159 20.97 4.37 13.62
C TRP A 159 21.44 3.62 12.38
N ARG A 160 22.75 3.49 12.17
CA ARG A 160 23.29 2.85 10.96
C ARG A 160 23.02 1.35 10.88
N ALA A 161 22.73 0.72 12.01
CA ALA A 161 22.31 -0.69 12.06
C ALA A 161 20.81 -0.88 11.76
N ILE A 162 20.01 0.19 11.69
CA ILE A 162 18.56 0.10 11.49
C ILE A 162 18.27 -0.03 9.99
N ARG A 163 17.39 -0.98 9.65
CA ARG A 163 16.80 -1.16 8.34
C ARG A 163 15.32 -0.79 8.44
N PHE A 164 14.98 0.35 7.87
CA PHE A 164 13.61 0.83 7.73
C PHE A 164 12.91 0.04 6.66
N SER A 165 11.70 -0.44 6.91
CA SER A 165 10.95 -1.25 5.95
C SER A 165 9.53 -0.76 5.76
N ILE A 166 8.97 -1.03 4.58
CA ILE A 166 7.64 -0.56 4.22
C ILE A 166 7.04 -1.36 3.06
N GLU A 167 5.71 -1.45 3.03
CA GLU A 167 4.96 -1.79 1.82
C GLU A 167 4.71 -0.53 0.98
N LEU A 168 5.12 -0.59 -0.29
CA LEU A 168 4.86 0.42 -1.30
C LEU A 168 3.82 -0.10 -2.29
N HIS A 169 2.85 0.75 -2.61
CA HIS A 169 1.80 0.43 -3.56
C HIS A 169 1.89 1.38 -4.75
N PHE A 170 2.19 0.84 -5.92
CA PHE A 170 2.35 1.59 -7.16
C PHE A 170 1.08 1.49 -8.00
N GLY A 171 0.65 2.60 -8.59
CA GLY A 171 -0.46 2.69 -9.55
C GLY A 171 0.03 3.08 -10.94
N PHE A 172 -0.65 2.56 -11.96
CA PHE A 172 -0.36 2.84 -13.37
C PHE A 172 -1.63 3.29 -14.10
N GLY A 173 -1.60 4.48 -14.71
CA GLY A 173 -2.72 5.05 -15.48
C GLY A 173 -2.48 5.10 -16.99
N LEU A 174 -3.55 5.27 -17.78
CA LEU A 174 -3.45 5.48 -19.25
C LEU A 174 -2.69 6.76 -19.63
N ASP A 175 -2.55 7.68 -18.69
CA ASP A 175 -1.81 8.93 -18.88
C ASP A 175 -0.28 8.73 -18.84
N GLY A 176 0.19 7.48 -18.82
CA GLY A 176 1.61 7.12 -18.85
C GLY A 176 2.33 7.33 -17.51
N LYS A 177 1.64 7.85 -16.49
CA LYS A 177 2.24 8.10 -15.18
C LYS A 177 2.22 6.83 -14.34
N MET A 178 3.38 6.54 -13.76
CA MET A 178 3.47 5.67 -12.60
C MET A 178 3.39 6.52 -11.34
N ARG A 179 2.69 6.03 -10.32
CA ARG A 179 2.46 6.77 -9.07
C ARG A 179 2.69 5.88 -7.87
N LEU A 180 3.15 6.46 -6.76
CA LEU A 180 3.14 5.79 -5.47
C LEU A 180 1.86 6.23 -4.74
N ILE A 181 0.99 5.27 -4.45
CA ILE A 181 -0.33 5.53 -3.87
C ILE A 181 -0.16 6.25 -2.53
N PRO A 182 -0.84 7.39 -2.31
CA PRO A 182 -0.72 8.14 -1.08
C PRO A 182 -1.19 7.34 0.12
N ARG A 183 -0.48 7.46 1.25
CA ARG A 183 -0.86 6.83 2.51
C ARG A 183 -2.15 7.45 3.07
N PRO A 184 -2.89 6.73 3.92
CA PRO A 184 -3.97 7.34 4.70
C PRO A 184 -3.46 8.58 5.44
N GLY A 185 -4.02 9.76 5.15
CA GLY A 185 -3.59 11.05 5.71
C GLY A 185 -2.81 11.94 4.72
N GLU A 186 -2.26 11.39 3.64
CA GLU A 186 -1.68 12.18 2.56
C GLU A 186 -2.77 12.62 1.58
N ARG A 187 -2.99 13.93 1.48
CA ARG A 187 -4.07 14.53 0.67
C ARG A 187 -3.60 15.85 0.06
N PHE A 188 -4.35 16.42 -0.86
CA PHE A 188 -4.16 17.83 -1.22
C PHE A 188 -4.96 18.69 -0.24
N CYS A 189 -4.36 19.79 0.24
CA CYS A 189 -5.10 20.78 1.03
C CYS A 189 -6.04 21.57 0.09
N GLU A 190 -7.03 22.29 0.65
CA GLU A 190 -8.05 23.03 -0.12
C GLU A 190 -7.47 23.90 -1.25
N THR A 191 -6.34 24.58 -1.01
CA THR A 191 -5.67 25.38 -2.04
C THR A 191 -5.06 24.50 -3.12
N CYS A 192 -4.29 23.47 -2.74
CA CYS A 192 -3.62 22.60 -3.71
C CYS A 192 -4.61 21.73 -4.49
N SER A 193 -5.76 21.35 -3.92
CA SER A 193 -6.75 20.50 -4.57
C SER A 193 -7.44 21.17 -5.76
N THR A 194 -7.38 22.50 -5.86
CA THR A 194 -7.93 23.25 -7.00
C THR A 194 -6.99 23.31 -8.22
N THR A 195 -5.75 22.82 -8.08
CA THR A 195 -4.78 22.81 -9.19
C THR A 195 -5.05 21.65 -10.14
N PRO A 196 -4.93 21.81 -11.48
CA PRO A 196 -5.12 20.71 -12.43
C PRO A 196 -4.24 19.49 -12.13
N GLU A 197 -3.02 19.69 -11.63
CA GLU A 197 -2.09 18.62 -11.28
C GLU A 197 -2.46 17.88 -9.99
N ALA A 198 -3.51 18.30 -9.28
CA ALA A 198 -4.06 17.57 -8.14
C ALA A 198 -5.02 16.47 -8.55
N GLU A 199 -5.44 16.44 -9.82
CA GLU A 199 -6.25 15.34 -10.34
C GLU A 199 -5.43 14.04 -10.28
N TRP A 200 -6.02 13.02 -9.65
CA TRP A 200 -5.46 11.66 -9.60
C TRP A 200 -6.35 10.75 -10.44
N PRO A 201 -6.03 10.59 -11.74
CA PRO A 201 -6.77 9.69 -12.60
C PRO A 201 -6.79 8.27 -12.04
N ARG A 202 -7.78 7.50 -12.46
CA ARG A 202 -7.90 6.10 -12.08
C ARG A 202 -6.66 5.31 -12.49
N ASP A 203 -6.12 4.54 -11.55
CA ASP A 203 -5.09 3.53 -11.82
C ASP A 203 -5.73 2.24 -12.35
N LEU A 204 -5.15 1.67 -13.42
CA LEU A 204 -5.62 0.48 -14.13
C LEU A 204 -4.95 -0.82 -13.68
N ARG A 205 -3.73 -0.67 -13.18
CA ARG A 205 -2.90 -1.74 -12.63
C ARG A 205 -2.26 -1.22 -11.36
N LYS A 206 -2.02 -2.16 -10.44
CA LYS A 206 -1.36 -1.88 -9.17
C LYS A 206 -0.27 -2.89 -8.94
N ALA A 207 0.92 -2.44 -8.59
CA ALA A 207 2.00 -3.33 -8.18
C ALA A 207 2.34 -3.06 -6.72
N HIS A 208 2.52 -4.13 -5.94
CA HIS A 208 2.75 -4.04 -4.51
C HIS A 208 4.09 -4.68 -4.17
N ALA A 209 4.95 -3.90 -3.52
CA ALA A 209 6.30 -4.32 -3.20
C ALA A 209 6.65 -3.97 -1.76
N TRP A 210 7.28 -4.90 -1.06
CA TRP A 210 7.96 -4.62 0.18
C TRP A 210 9.41 -4.23 -0.11
N VAL A 211 9.91 -3.22 0.59
CA VAL A 211 11.30 -2.75 0.48
C VAL A 211 11.87 -2.42 1.85
N ALA A 212 13.19 -2.44 1.95
CA ALA A 212 13.91 -1.95 3.12
C ALA A 212 15.19 -1.17 2.75
N VAL A 213 15.51 -0.15 3.54
CA VAL A 213 16.74 0.64 3.42
C VAL A 213 17.36 0.90 4.78
N GLY A 214 18.67 1.10 4.80
CA GLY A 214 19.42 1.52 5.97
C GLY A 214 20.73 2.15 5.54
N TYR A 215 21.59 2.52 6.48
CA TYR A 215 22.88 3.11 6.13
C TYR A 215 23.72 2.09 5.34
N GLY A 216 24.06 2.42 4.09
CA GLY A 216 24.80 1.54 3.18
C GLY A 216 24.04 0.27 2.79
N PHE A 217 22.73 0.20 3.05
CA PHE A 217 21.90 -0.98 2.80
C PHE A 217 20.64 -0.64 2.01
N LYS A 218 20.33 -1.45 1.01
CA LYS A 218 19.12 -1.38 0.20
C LYS A 218 18.72 -2.79 -0.20
N SER A 219 17.47 -3.16 0.05
CA SER A 219 16.92 -4.41 -0.43
C SER A 219 16.58 -4.33 -1.92
N GLU A 220 16.33 -5.49 -2.54
CA GLU A 220 15.51 -5.54 -3.75
C GLU A 220 14.06 -5.13 -3.46
N ALA A 221 13.29 -4.80 -4.50
CA ALA A 221 11.84 -4.65 -4.41
C ALA A 221 11.17 -6.03 -4.44
N VAL A 222 10.60 -6.44 -3.30
CA VAL A 222 10.01 -7.77 -3.10
C VAL A 222 8.52 -7.72 -3.40
N PHE A 223 8.12 -8.20 -4.56
CA PHE A 223 6.71 -8.36 -4.91
C PHE A 223 6.15 -9.57 -4.17
N TYR A 224 5.03 -9.37 -3.49
CA TYR A 224 4.36 -10.38 -2.69
C TYR A 224 3.00 -10.78 -3.25
N GLU A 225 2.61 -10.19 -4.38
CA GLU A 225 1.48 -10.62 -5.18
C GLU A 225 1.98 -10.95 -6.59
N ASP A 226 1.48 -12.03 -7.17
CA ASP A 226 1.91 -12.50 -8.48
C ASP A 226 1.36 -11.64 -9.63
N SER A 227 0.25 -10.93 -9.40
CA SER A 227 -0.44 -10.16 -10.44
C SER A 227 -0.57 -8.68 -10.10
N THR A 228 -0.51 -7.83 -11.11
CA THR A 228 -0.66 -6.36 -11.00
C THR A 228 -2.11 -5.88 -11.20
N SER A 229 -3.08 -6.75 -10.94
CA SER A 229 -4.51 -6.49 -11.15
C SER A 229 -5.00 -5.23 -10.40
N PRO A 230 -5.95 -4.45 -10.96
CA PRO A 230 -6.52 -3.29 -10.27
C PRO A 230 -7.25 -3.64 -8.96
N ASN A 231 -7.68 -4.90 -8.84
CA ASN A 231 -8.41 -5.44 -7.69
C ASN A 231 -7.48 -5.95 -6.58
N CYS A 232 -6.18 -5.99 -6.83
CA CYS A 232 -5.19 -6.25 -5.80
C CYS A 232 -5.25 -5.15 -4.75
N THR A 233 -5.32 -5.57 -3.49
CA THR A 233 -5.44 -4.64 -2.36
C THR A 233 -4.08 -4.26 -1.79
N GLY A 234 -3.04 -5.05 -2.08
CA GLY A 234 -1.73 -4.90 -1.46
C GLY A 234 -1.73 -5.23 0.03
N VAL A 235 -2.82 -5.79 0.55
CA VAL A 235 -2.95 -6.11 1.97
C VAL A 235 -2.47 -7.54 2.20
N MET A 236 -1.44 -7.65 3.02
CA MET A 236 -0.82 -8.92 3.38
C MET A 236 -1.37 -9.46 4.70
N THR A 237 -1.52 -10.78 4.80
CA THR A 237 -1.74 -11.48 6.07
C THR A 237 -0.43 -11.69 6.83
N MET A 238 -0.49 -11.94 8.14
CA MET A 238 0.72 -12.30 8.91
C MET A 238 1.44 -13.53 8.32
N GLN A 239 0.69 -14.51 7.83
CA GLN A 239 1.25 -15.72 7.23
C GLN A 239 2.01 -15.39 5.94
N GLU A 240 1.42 -14.57 5.07
CA GLU A 240 2.08 -14.12 3.84
C GLU A 240 3.32 -13.27 4.16
N TYR A 241 3.28 -12.42 5.19
CA TYR A 241 4.47 -11.66 5.62
C TYR A 241 5.59 -12.56 6.08
N LYS A 242 5.28 -13.54 6.92
CA LYS A 242 6.24 -14.54 7.33
C LYS A 242 6.83 -15.29 6.13
N ASP A 243 5.99 -15.78 5.22
CA ASP A 243 6.45 -16.70 4.17
C ASP A 243 7.09 -15.99 2.97
N HIS A 244 6.62 -14.79 2.58
CA HIS A 244 7.13 -14.04 1.44
C HIS A 244 8.23 -13.05 1.82
N ILE A 245 8.16 -12.44 2.99
CA ILE A 245 9.12 -11.40 3.41
C ILE A 245 10.15 -12.00 4.36
N LEU A 246 9.73 -12.53 5.50
CA LEU A 246 10.68 -12.96 6.54
C LEU A 246 11.49 -14.18 6.10
N GLU A 247 10.84 -15.24 5.65
CA GLU A 247 11.50 -16.50 5.28
C GLU A 247 12.32 -16.38 3.98
N LYS A 248 11.77 -15.72 2.95
CA LYS A 248 12.42 -15.64 1.63
C LYS A 248 13.42 -14.49 1.51
N THR A 249 13.26 -13.41 2.27
CA THR A 249 14.08 -12.19 2.11
C THR A 249 14.93 -11.91 3.35
N VAL A 250 14.32 -11.80 4.54
CA VAL A 250 15.04 -11.40 5.76
C VAL A 250 15.95 -12.51 6.29
N LYS A 251 15.52 -13.77 6.23
CA LYS A 251 16.32 -14.92 6.69
C LYS A 251 17.65 -15.05 5.97
N PRO A 252 17.74 -14.95 4.62
CA PRO A 252 19.01 -14.83 3.94
C PRO A 252 19.93 -13.77 4.54
N TRP A 253 19.42 -12.58 4.88
CA TRP A 253 20.24 -11.52 5.48
C TRP A 253 20.79 -11.94 6.84
N ILE A 254 19.97 -12.55 7.68
CA ILE A 254 20.36 -13.09 8.98
C ILE A 254 21.44 -14.15 8.80
N THR A 255 21.29 -15.07 7.83
CA THR A 255 22.27 -16.13 7.56
C THR A 255 23.60 -15.57 7.05
N THR A 256 23.58 -14.55 6.20
CA THR A 256 24.81 -13.97 5.61
C THR A 256 25.58 -13.08 6.59
N THR A 257 24.88 -12.27 7.40
CA THR A 257 25.50 -11.22 8.22
C THR A 257 25.38 -11.44 9.72
N GLY A 258 24.58 -12.41 10.15
CA GLY A 258 24.26 -12.70 11.54
C GLY A 258 23.06 -11.87 12.04
N PRO A 259 22.23 -12.42 12.95
CA PRO A 259 21.00 -11.78 13.42
C PRO A 259 21.22 -10.49 14.22
N GLN A 260 22.43 -10.29 14.74
CA GLN A 260 22.80 -9.10 15.51
C GLN A 260 23.33 -7.95 14.63
N SER A 261 23.53 -8.16 13.33
CA SER A 261 24.13 -7.17 12.43
C SER A 261 23.22 -6.00 12.06
N PHE A 262 21.90 -6.17 12.21
CA PHE A 262 20.93 -5.11 11.93
C PHE A 262 19.73 -5.18 12.89
N ILE A 263 18.90 -4.15 12.83
CA ILE A 263 17.62 -4.03 13.53
C ILE A 263 16.56 -3.70 12.47
N LEU A 264 15.51 -4.50 12.36
CA LEU A 264 14.41 -4.23 11.43
C LEU A 264 13.41 -3.26 12.08
N GLU A 265 13.12 -2.13 11.42
CA GLU A 265 12.00 -1.26 11.79
C GLU A 265 10.78 -1.62 10.93
N GLU A 266 9.61 -1.69 11.57
CA GLU A 266 8.36 -2.10 10.94
C GLU A 266 7.21 -1.19 11.35
N ASP A 267 6.24 -1.07 10.46
CA ASP A 267 5.00 -0.32 10.69
C ASP A 267 4.17 -0.98 11.81
N CYS A 268 3.82 -0.22 12.85
CA CYS A 268 3.01 -0.73 13.96
C CYS A 268 1.52 -0.92 13.59
N GLU A 269 1.02 -0.22 12.57
CA GLU A 269 -0.39 -0.26 12.17
C GLU A 269 -0.68 -1.36 11.13
N ALA A 270 0.37 -1.89 10.49
CA ALA A 270 0.25 -3.02 9.59
C ALA A 270 -0.03 -4.32 10.38
N PHE A 271 -1.26 -4.82 10.26
CA PHE A 271 -1.67 -6.05 10.93
C PHE A 271 -0.77 -7.25 10.59
N ALA A 272 -0.21 -7.27 9.38
CA ALA A 272 0.72 -8.30 8.90
C ALA A 272 1.98 -8.42 9.77
N HIS A 273 2.43 -7.34 10.41
CA HIS A 273 3.61 -7.35 11.28
C HIS A 273 3.31 -7.90 12.67
N GLY A 274 2.03 -7.98 13.04
CA GLY A 274 1.55 -8.64 14.25
C GLY A 274 1.56 -7.78 15.52
N ALA A 275 1.93 -6.50 15.46
CA ALA A 275 1.97 -5.60 16.62
C ALA A 275 0.64 -5.56 17.41
N ALA A 276 -0.49 -5.67 16.70
CA ALA A 276 -1.84 -5.68 17.29
C ALA A 276 -2.42 -7.09 17.51
N SER A 277 -1.66 -8.17 17.26
CA SER A 277 -2.15 -9.54 17.36
C SER A 277 -1.82 -10.19 18.71
N LYS A 278 -2.79 -10.91 19.28
CA LYS A 278 -2.59 -11.75 20.48
C LYS A 278 -1.85 -13.05 20.18
N VAL A 279 -2.02 -13.58 18.96
CA VAL A 279 -1.33 -14.77 18.46
C VAL A 279 -0.47 -14.30 17.31
N ASN A 280 0.81 -14.06 17.58
CA ASN A 280 1.70 -13.42 16.65
C ASN A 280 2.74 -14.43 16.13
N LEU A 281 2.40 -15.10 15.03
CA LEU A 281 3.29 -16.03 14.34
C LEU A 281 4.54 -15.33 13.76
N VAL A 282 4.43 -14.04 13.47
CA VAL A 282 5.53 -13.22 12.97
C VAL A 282 6.54 -12.93 14.09
N GLN A 283 6.08 -12.58 15.29
CA GLN A 283 6.91 -12.46 16.49
C GLN A 283 7.60 -13.79 16.81
N GLN A 284 6.87 -14.90 16.82
CA GLN A 284 7.45 -16.23 17.07
C GLN A 284 8.61 -16.52 16.12
N TRP A 285 8.41 -16.26 14.82
CA TRP A 285 9.46 -16.44 13.82
C TRP A 285 10.68 -15.54 14.09
N LYS A 286 10.47 -14.27 14.47
CA LYS A 286 11.56 -13.33 14.76
C LYS A 286 12.37 -13.79 15.98
N ASP A 287 11.68 -14.24 17.02
CA ASP A 287 12.30 -14.75 18.24
C ASP A 287 13.11 -16.03 17.96
N GLU A 288 12.57 -16.96 17.18
CA GLU A 288 13.25 -18.20 16.75
C GLU A 288 14.53 -17.94 15.96
N HIS A 289 14.56 -16.88 15.15
CA HIS A 289 15.73 -16.50 14.34
C HIS A 289 16.61 -15.43 15.01
N GLY A 290 16.27 -15.02 16.23
CA GLY A 290 16.99 -13.99 16.99
C GLY A 290 17.01 -12.60 16.32
N LEU A 291 16.05 -12.31 15.43
CA LEU A 291 16.00 -11.03 14.72
C LEU A 291 15.72 -9.90 15.71
N ARG A 292 16.58 -8.87 15.73
CA ARG A 292 16.29 -7.62 16.42
C ARG A 292 15.36 -6.77 15.60
N TYR A 293 14.33 -6.22 16.23
CA TYR A 293 13.37 -5.36 15.55
C TYR A 293 12.65 -4.43 16.53
N TYR A 294 12.00 -3.39 16.00
CA TYR A 294 11.05 -2.57 16.74
C TYR A 294 9.92 -2.06 15.83
N TYR A 295 8.78 -1.75 16.43
CA TYR A 295 7.69 -1.07 15.73
C TYR A 295 7.83 0.44 15.83
N ASN A 296 7.58 1.13 14.72
CA ASN A 296 7.64 2.58 14.66
C ASN A 296 6.51 3.29 15.42
N CYS A 297 6.53 4.62 15.38
CA CYS A 297 5.38 5.42 15.78
C CYS A 297 4.38 5.41 14.62
N GLY A 298 3.20 4.81 14.82
CA GLY A 298 2.11 4.88 13.85
C GLY A 298 1.77 6.33 13.47
N ASP A 299 1.20 6.50 12.28
CA ASP A 299 0.81 7.82 11.74
C ASP A 299 1.97 8.85 11.69
N SER A 300 3.21 8.38 11.52
CA SER A 300 4.43 9.23 11.52
C SER A 300 5.30 9.04 10.27
N PRO A 301 4.78 9.38 9.07
CA PRO A 301 5.49 9.17 7.80
C PRO A 301 6.77 10.01 7.65
N ASP A 302 6.99 11.00 8.50
CA ASP A 302 8.22 11.79 8.54
C ASP A 302 9.37 11.06 9.25
N LEU A 303 9.11 9.96 9.97
CA LEU A 303 10.09 9.20 10.76
C LEU A 303 10.56 7.90 10.06
N ASN A 304 10.23 7.72 8.78
CA ASN A 304 10.72 6.63 7.93
C ASN A 304 11.20 7.23 6.59
N PRO A 305 12.41 6.91 6.08
CA PRO A 305 12.91 7.56 4.87
C PRO A 305 12.08 7.15 3.64
N LEU A 306 11.53 5.93 3.67
CA LEU A 306 10.70 5.35 2.62
C LEU A 306 9.30 5.95 2.57
N ASP A 307 8.95 6.86 3.45
CA ASP A 307 7.68 7.59 3.38
C ASP A 307 7.81 8.96 2.70
N SER A 308 9.04 9.43 2.49
CA SER A 308 9.27 10.84 2.22
C SER A 308 10.27 11.16 1.12
N LEU A 309 11.11 10.20 0.74
CA LEU A 309 12.13 10.37 -0.30
C LEU A 309 11.59 10.14 -1.73
N TRP A 310 10.34 10.51 -1.99
CA TRP A 310 9.67 10.30 -3.28
C TRP A 310 9.63 11.57 -4.13
N PRO A 311 9.45 11.47 -5.45
CA PRO A 311 9.22 12.63 -6.31
C PRO A 311 8.00 13.45 -5.87
N SER A 312 7.95 14.71 -6.32
CA SER A 312 6.82 15.61 -6.07
C SER A 312 5.48 14.94 -6.41
N ARG A 313 4.48 15.12 -5.53
CA ARG A 313 3.14 14.52 -5.64
C ARG A 313 3.12 12.99 -5.73
N LYS A 314 4.25 12.30 -5.49
CA LYS A 314 4.41 10.84 -5.62
C LYS A 314 4.15 10.32 -7.05
N GLN A 315 4.54 11.09 -8.08
CA GLN A 315 4.35 10.72 -9.49
C GLN A 315 5.67 10.74 -10.26
N TRP A 316 5.84 9.80 -11.18
CA TRP A 316 6.93 9.77 -12.14
C TRP A 316 6.41 10.07 -13.55
N ASN A 317 7.17 10.88 -14.29
CA ASN A 317 6.97 11.09 -15.72
C ASN A 317 7.89 10.13 -16.47
N LEU A 318 7.38 8.93 -16.73
CA LEU A 318 8.06 7.89 -17.51
C LEU A 318 7.39 7.78 -18.88
N ASP A 319 8.08 7.14 -19.82
CA ASP A 319 7.42 6.65 -21.02
C ASP A 319 6.32 5.66 -20.63
N ALA A 320 5.21 5.69 -21.38
CA ALA A 320 4.12 4.77 -21.16
C ALA A 320 4.61 3.31 -21.24
N PRO A 321 4.06 2.40 -20.42
CA PRO A 321 4.45 1.00 -20.48
C PRO A 321 4.17 0.44 -21.89
N LYS A 322 5.11 -0.35 -22.41
CA LYS A 322 4.97 -1.01 -23.72
C LYS A 322 3.76 -1.96 -23.80
N ASP A 323 3.39 -2.54 -22.67
CA ASP A 323 2.28 -3.47 -22.47
C ASP A 323 1.85 -3.45 -20.99
N TRP A 324 0.70 -4.04 -20.67
CA TRP A 324 0.12 -4.05 -19.32
C TRP A 324 0.34 -5.38 -18.59
N GLU A 325 1.38 -6.12 -18.99
CA GLU A 325 1.73 -7.40 -18.39
C GLU A 325 2.51 -7.21 -17.08
N ASP A 326 2.37 -8.18 -16.17
CA ASP A 326 2.88 -8.10 -14.81
C ASP A 326 4.41 -7.89 -14.79
N GLU A 327 5.15 -8.57 -15.67
CA GLU A 327 6.60 -8.45 -15.76
C GLU A 327 7.05 -7.05 -16.17
N THR A 328 6.34 -6.41 -17.10
CA THR A 328 6.68 -5.05 -17.58
C THR A 328 6.49 -4.04 -16.46
N LEU A 329 5.35 -4.08 -15.76
CA LEU A 329 5.04 -3.13 -14.71
C LEU A 329 5.92 -3.33 -13.47
N GLN A 330 6.17 -4.58 -13.08
CA GLN A 330 7.12 -4.88 -12.01
C GLN A 330 8.54 -4.45 -12.36
N LYS A 331 8.97 -4.59 -13.63
CA LYS A 331 10.27 -4.09 -14.08
C LYS A 331 10.35 -2.57 -13.93
N MET A 332 9.31 -1.82 -14.32
CA MET A 332 9.29 -0.37 -14.14
C MET A 332 9.45 0.03 -12.68
N VAL A 333 8.78 -0.65 -11.75
CA VAL A 333 8.96 -0.45 -10.30
C VAL A 333 10.39 -0.76 -9.87
N LYS A 334 10.98 -1.87 -10.33
CA LYS A 334 12.37 -2.22 -10.03
C LYS A 334 13.35 -1.17 -10.56
N ASP A 335 13.11 -0.63 -11.76
CA ASP A 335 13.98 0.37 -12.37
C ASP A 335 13.98 1.68 -11.56
N VAL A 336 12.80 2.18 -11.15
CA VAL A 336 12.75 3.39 -10.27
C VAL A 336 13.30 3.11 -8.89
N TRP A 337 13.09 1.90 -8.36
CA TRP A 337 13.65 1.51 -7.08
C TRP A 337 15.18 1.45 -7.16
N ALA A 338 15.75 0.88 -8.21
CA ALA A 338 17.18 0.81 -8.44
C ALA A 338 17.82 2.21 -8.49
N GLY A 339 17.15 3.19 -9.11
CA GLY A 339 17.59 4.58 -9.17
C GLY A 339 17.52 5.38 -7.87
N PHE A 340 17.02 4.80 -6.77
CA PHE A 340 16.95 5.46 -5.47
C PHE A 340 18.32 5.79 -4.90
N ASP A 341 18.53 7.08 -4.58
CA ASP A 341 19.79 7.66 -4.13
C ASP A 341 20.15 7.25 -2.70
N MET A 342 21.16 6.39 -2.58
CA MET A 342 21.65 5.91 -1.29
C MET A 342 22.40 6.96 -0.47
N GLU A 343 22.98 8.00 -1.08
CA GLU A 343 23.62 9.08 -0.33
C GLU A 343 22.57 9.86 0.46
N ARG A 344 21.42 10.14 -0.18
CA ARG A 344 20.28 10.79 0.48
C ARG A 344 19.71 9.94 1.62
N VAL A 345 19.66 8.61 1.47
CA VAL A 345 19.26 7.69 2.54
C VAL A 345 20.27 7.72 3.69
N ASN A 346 21.56 7.57 3.41
CA ASN A 346 22.60 7.54 4.44
C ASN A 346 22.61 8.83 5.25
N MET A 347 22.53 9.97 4.56
CA MET A 347 22.36 11.27 5.19
C MET A 347 21.13 11.27 6.11
N TRP A 348 19.98 10.81 5.60
CA TRP A 348 18.77 10.78 6.41
C TRP A 348 18.89 9.93 7.68
N VAL A 349 19.49 8.74 7.57
CA VAL A 349 19.72 7.85 8.71
C VAL A 349 20.60 8.52 9.75
N ASP A 350 21.68 9.18 9.32
CA ASP A 350 22.58 9.91 10.22
C ASP A 350 21.89 11.11 10.90
N PHE A 351 20.88 11.72 10.26
CA PHE A 351 20.10 12.84 10.80
C PHE A 351 18.94 12.42 11.71
N MET A 352 18.72 11.12 11.93
CA MET A 352 17.56 10.66 12.69
C MET A 352 17.53 11.16 14.15
N PRO A 353 18.63 11.21 14.93
CA PRO A 353 18.60 11.80 16.26
C PRO A 353 18.10 13.26 16.25
N GLN A 354 18.58 14.08 15.33
CA GLN A 354 18.17 15.47 15.20
C GLN A 354 16.69 15.57 14.80
N ARG A 355 16.21 14.67 13.93
CA ARG A 355 14.81 14.60 13.53
C ARG A 355 13.90 14.28 14.72
N LEU A 356 14.26 13.31 15.54
CA LEU A 356 13.53 12.99 16.77
C LEU A 356 13.57 14.15 17.78
N GLN A 357 14.70 14.85 17.88
CA GLN A 357 14.77 16.05 18.71
C GLN A 357 13.81 17.13 18.23
N GLN A 358 13.71 17.35 16.91
CA GLN A 358 12.74 18.28 16.33
C GLN A 358 11.28 17.87 16.60
N VAL A 359 10.98 16.57 16.66
CA VAL A 359 9.66 16.08 17.11
C VAL A 359 9.38 16.53 18.55
N ILE A 360 10.36 16.42 19.44
CA ILE A 360 10.21 16.85 20.84
C ILE A 360 10.04 18.38 20.92
N ASP A 361 10.92 19.12 20.26
CA ASP A 361 10.95 20.59 20.30
C ASP A 361 9.70 21.22 19.68
N SER A 362 9.10 20.54 18.71
CA SER A 362 7.85 20.95 18.05
C SER A 362 6.59 20.36 18.71
N GLU A 363 6.71 19.83 19.92
CA GLU A 363 5.60 19.21 20.67
C GLU A 363 4.83 18.15 19.87
N GLY A 364 5.53 17.40 19.04
CA GLY A 364 5.01 16.24 18.30
C GLY A 364 4.43 16.54 16.93
N THR A 365 4.62 17.74 16.36
CA THR A 365 4.24 17.99 14.95
C THR A 365 5.06 17.15 13.96
N LEU A 366 4.62 17.07 12.70
CA LEU A 366 5.43 16.44 11.64
C LEU A 366 6.66 17.30 11.36
N VAL A 367 7.80 16.66 11.17
CA VAL A 367 9.05 17.31 10.79
C VAL A 367 9.11 17.41 9.27
N PRO A 368 9.11 18.63 8.70
CA PRO A 368 9.30 18.83 7.26
C PRO A 368 10.67 18.31 6.80
N TRP A 369 10.79 18.11 5.49
CA TRP A 369 12.00 17.60 4.85
C TRP A 369 12.85 18.69 4.23
#